data_AF-A0A1K2ISB5-F1
#
_entry.id   AF-A0A1K2ISB5-F1
#
_cell.length_a   1.000
_cell.length_b   1.000
_cell.length_c   1.000
_cell.angle_alpha   90.00
_cell.angle_beta   90.00
_cell.angle_gamma   90.00
#
_symmetry.space_group_name_H-M   'P 1'
#
loop_
_entity.id
_entity.type
_entity.pdbx_description
1 polymer ?
#
loop_
_entity_poly.entity_id
_entity_poly.type
_entity_poly.pdbx_seq_one_letter_code
_entity_poly.pdbx_strand_id
1 'polypeptide(L)'
;MSCKNNKEKRKEIVSEKIEQFYKKQAEWNSLTQRILKDPFAISNQGKFTYPKDLDNALSKELNEKKIKWISVGVSSECKTVEYGTEYEYPIGTLHLTWTTCDPKQTERGFYQSDSSFIEIYGIGNNWLIWTDGDPI
;
A
#
# COMPACT_ATOMS: atom_id res chain seq x y z
N MET A 1 26.90 -5.76 8.95
CA MET A 1 26.40 -4.99 7.79
C MET A 1 26.18 -3.56 8.24
N SER A 2 26.64 -2.54 7.51
CA SER A 2 26.44 -1.14 7.92
C SER A 2 25.01 -0.68 7.59
N CYS A 3 24.46 0.23 8.41
CA CYS A 3 23.11 0.78 8.23
C CYS A 3 22.89 1.47 6.87
N LYS A 4 23.97 2.01 6.28
CA LYS A 4 23.95 2.65 4.95
C LYS A 4 23.61 1.65 3.83
N ASN A 5 24.05 0.40 3.95
CA ASN A 5 23.76 -0.64 2.96
C ASN A 5 22.29 -1.10 2.97
N ASN A 6 21.61 -0.96 4.12
CA ASN A 6 20.21 -1.37 4.23
C ASN A 6 19.27 -0.34 3.57
N LYS A 7 19.56 0.96 3.71
CA LYS A 7 18.74 2.03 3.10
C LYS A 7 18.78 2.01 1.57
N GLU A 8 19.93 1.77 0.95
CA GLU A 8 20.03 1.71 -0.51
C GLU A 8 19.34 0.46 -1.08
N LYS A 9 19.50 -0.70 -0.44
CA LYS A 9 18.76 -1.92 -0.82
C LYS A 9 17.24 -1.76 -0.72
N ARG A 10 16.76 -1.02 0.29
CA ARG A 10 15.34 -0.69 0.45
C ARG A 10 14.80 0.12 -0.73
N LYS A 11 15.53 1.16 -1.16
CA LYS A 11 15.17 1.96 -2.33
C LYS A 11 15.14 1.13 -3.62
N GLU A 12 16.09 0.22 -3.80
CA GLU A 12 16.12 -0.69 -4.95
C GLU A 12 14.85 -1.56 -4.99
N ILE A 13 14.52 -2.23 -3.89
CA ILE A 13 13.31 -3.06 -3.80
C ILE A 13 12.05 -2.22 -4.04
N VAL A 14 11.93 -1.05 -3.42
CA VAL A 14 10.77 -0.17 -3.63
C VAL A 14 10.67 0.24 -5.09
N SER A 15 11.78 0.59 -5.73
CA SER A 15 11.80 0.95 -7.17
C SER A 15 11.31 -0.21 -8.05
N GLU A 16 11.75 -1.44 -7.78
CA GLU A 16 11.24 -2.63 -8.48
C GLU A 16 9.74 -2.83 -8.27
N LYS A 17 9.22 -2.61 -7.06
CA LYS A 17 7.78 -2.70 -6.77
C LYS A 17 6.98 -1.62 -7.47
N ILE A 18 7.52 -0.41 -7.58
CA ILE A 18 6.91 0.69 -8.34
C ILE A 18 6.84 0.33 -9.82
N GLU A 19 7.89 -0.23 -10.41
CA GLU A 19 7.86 -0.69 -11.80
C GLU A 19 6.85 -1.82 -12.03
N GLN A 20 6.78 -2.80 -11.11
CA GLN A 20 5.78 -3.87 -11.16
C GLN A 20 4.35 -3.31 -11.04
N PHE A 21 4.15 -2.33 -10.17
CA PHE A 21 2.88 -1.61 -10.05
C PHE A 21 2.49 -0.96 -11.37
N TYR A 22 3.41 -0.24 -12.03
CA TYR A 22 3.12 0.44 -13.29
C TYR A 22 2.72 -0.50 -14.41
N LYS A 23 3.33 -1.69 -14.49
CA LYS A 23 2.93 -2.73 -15.46
C LYS A 23 1.48 -3.19 -15.28
N LYS A 24 0.90 -3.00 -14.09
CA LYS A 24 -0.46 -3.44 -13.73
C LYS A 24 -1.32 -2.31 -13.16
N GLN A 25 -1.01 -1.05 -13.46
CA GLN A 25 -1.66 0.10 -12.81
C GLN A 25 -3.18 0.11 -13.04
N ALA A 26 -3.63 -0.23 -14.25
CA ALA A 26 -5.04 -0.29 -14.56
C ALA A 26 -5.79 -1.35 -13.73
N GLU A 27 -5.17 -2.50 -13.49
CA GLU A 27 -5.72 -3.56 -12.62
C GLU A 27 -5.83 -3.05 -11.19
N TRP A 28 -4.78 -2.42 -10.65
CA TRP A 28 -4.78 -1.86 -9.30
C TRP A 28 -5.86 -0.79 -9.13
N ASN A 29 -6.01 0.10 -10.11
CA ASN A 29 -7.07 1.12 -10.08
C ASN A 29 -8.46 0.47 -10.08
N SER A 30 -8.68 -0.53 -10.94
CA SER A 30 -9.96 -1.26 -11.01
C SER A 30 -10.27 -1.97 -9.68
N LEU A 31 -9.30 -2.67 -9.11
CA LEU A 31 -9.42 -3.34 -7.82
C LEU A 31 -9.76 -2.35 -6.69
N THR A 32 -9.04 -1.24 -6.59
CA THR A 32 -9.31 -0.18 -5.60
C THR A 32 -10.74 0.33 -5.72
N GLN A 33 -11.21 0.63 -6.94
CA GLN A 33 -12.57 1.13 -7.14
C GLN A 33 -13.64 0.09 -6.79
N ARG A 34 -13.37 -1.20 -6.98
CA ARG A 34 -14.27 -2.27 -6.57
C ARG A 34 -14.30 -2.42 -5.05
N ILE A 35 -13.15 -2.38 -4.38
CA ILE A 35 -13.05 -2.40 -2.91
C ILE A 35 -13.82 -1.22 -2.30
N LEU A 36 -13.67 -0.01 -2.85
CA LEU A 36 -14.41 1.18 -2.38
C LEU A 36 -15.92 1.13 -2.61
N LYS A 37 -16.41 0.15 -3.37
CA LYS A 37 -17.84 -0.10 -3.61
C LYS A 37 -18.33 -1.36 -2.90
N ASP A 38 -17.44 -2.12 -2.28
CA ASP A 38 -17.80 -3.35 -1.59
C ASP A 38 -18.49 -3.03 -0.25
N PRO A 39 -19.75 -3.46 -0.03
CA PRO A 39 -20.49 -3.12 1.18
C PRO A 39 -19.82 -3.64 2.46
N PHE A 40 -19.17 -4.80 2.40
CA PHE A 40 -18.54 -5.39 3.58
C PHE A 40 -17.30 -4.59 3.99
N ALA A 41 -16.41 -4.30 3.03
CA ALA A 41 -15.22 -3.48 3.25
C ALA A 41 -15.58 -2.08 3.77
N ILE A 42 -16.62 -1.45 3.19
CA ILE A 42 -17.09 -0.13 3.65
C ILE A 42 -17.67 -0.19 5.06
N SER A 43 -18.48 -1.21 5.39
CA SER A 43 -19.03 -1.38 6.75
C SER A 43 -17.94 -1.65 7.80
N ASN A 44 -16.78 -2.18 7.39
CA ASN A 44 -15.63 -2.48 8.23
C ASN A 44 -14.50 -1.46 8.10
N GLN A 45 -14.81 -0.23 7.66
CA GLN A 45 -13.79 0.82 7.54
C GLN A 45 -13.01 1.01 8.86
N GLY A 46 -11.71 1.28 8.74
CA GLY A 46 -10.77 1.39 9.86
C GLY A 46 -10.36 0.04 10.48
N LYS A 47 -10.83 -1.10 9.95
CA LYS A 47 -10.43 -2.45 10.39
C LYS A 47 -9.76 -3.20 9.25
N PHE A 48 -8.94 -4.18 9.62
CA PHE A 48 -8.42 -5.16 8.67
C PHE A 48 -9.55 -6.08 8.20
N THR A 49 -9.71 -6.12 6.88
CA THR A 49 -10.59 -7.04 6.17
C THR A 49 -9.72 -8.05 5.43
N TYR A 50 -9.95 -9.35 5.65
CA TYR A 50 -9.14 -10.40 5.04
C TYR A 50 -9.82 -10.90 3.76
N PRO A 51 -9.08 -11.43 2.77
CA PRO A 51 -9.68 -11.94 1.53
C PRO A 51 -10.83 -12.93 1.75
N LYS A 52 -10.76 -13.76 2.79
CA LYS A 52 -11.81 -14.74 3.13
C LYS A 52 -13.17 -14.12 3.53
N ASP A 53 -13.16 -12.83 3.90
CA ASP A 53 -14.35 -12.13 4.38
C ASP A 53 -15.11 -11.42 3.23
N LEU A 54 -14.47 -11.31 2.06
CA LEU A 54 -15.01 -10.64 0.87
C LEU A 54 -15.68 -11.62 -0.08
N ASP A 55 -16.37 -11.08 -1.10
CA ASP A 55 -16.91 -11.89 -2.19
C ASP A 55 -15.82 -12.72 -2.91
N ASN A 56 -16.23 -13.81 -3.55
CA ASN A 56 -15.31 -14.75 -4.20
C ASN A 56 -14.40 -14.10 -5.26
N ALA A 57 -14.87 -13.08 -5.98
CA ALA A 57 -14.09 -12.44 -7.03
C ALA A 57 -13.00 -11.53 -6.45
N LEU A 58 -13.34 -10.70 -5.47
CA LEU A 58 -12.36 -9.88 -4.73
C LEU A 58 -11.37 -10.75 -3.94
N SER A 59 -11.88 -11.77 -3.25
CA SER A 59 -11.09 -12.73 -2.50
C SER A 59 -10.02 -13.39 -3.37
N LYS A 60 -10.44 -13.93 -4.53
CA LYS A 60 -9.53 -14.58 -5.48
C LYS A 60 -8.45 -13.63 -5.99
N GLU A 61 -8.83 -12.44 -6.42
CA GLU A 61 -7.88 -11.47 -6.97
C GLU A 61 -6.87 -10.99 -5.93
N LEU A 62 -7.30 -10.74 -4.69
CA LEU A 62 -6.40 -10.38 -3.58
C LEU A 62 -5.41 -11.51 -3.28
N ASN A 63 -5.88 -12.76 -3.25
CA ASN A 63 -5.02 -13.93 -3.02
C ASN A 63 -3.99 -14.11 -4.16
N GLU A 64 -4.39 -13.93 -5.42
CA GLU A 64 -3.49 -13.99 -6.58
C GLU A 64 -2.40 -12.89 -6.52
N LYS A 65 -2.74 -11.71 -6.01
CA LYS A 65 -1.80 -10.61 -5.76
C LYS A 65 -1.05 -10.74 -4.43
N LYS A 66 -1.23 -11.85 -3.68
CA LYS A 66 -0.62 -12.14 -2.38
C LYS A 66 -0.91 -11.07 -1.30
N ILE A 67 -2.09 -10.47 -1.35
CA ILE A 67 -2.57 -9.51 -0.34
C ILE A 67 -3.18 -10.26 0.84
N LYS A 68 -2.75 -9.93 2.06
CA LYS A 68 -3.22 -10.60 3.28
C LYS A 68 -4.44 -9.96 3.89
N TRP A 69 -4.51 -8.64 3.81
CA TRP A 69 -5.61 -7.86 4.31
C TRP A 69 -5.68 -6.55 3.54
N ILE A 70 -6.85 -5.94 3.57
CA ILE A 70 -7.07 -4.56 3.17
C ILE A 70 -7.63 -3.77 4.34
N SER A 71 -7.37 -2.47 4.37
CA SER A 71 -8.05 -1.52 5.25
C SER A 71 -8.62 -0.41 4.41
N VAL A 72 -9.88 -0.04 4.65
CA VAL A 72 -10.57 1.02 3.92
C VAL A 72 -10.88 2.15 4.89
N GLY A 73 -10.65 3.39 4.46
CA GLY A 73 -11.11 4.58 5.18
C GLY A 73 -11.91 5.46 4.23
N VAL A 74 -13.12 5.86 4.62
CA VAL A 74 -13.93 6.77 3.80
C VAL A 74 -14.53 7.88 4.68
N SER A 75 -14.13 9.11 4.40
CA SER A 75 -14.74 10.34 4.91
C SER A 75 -15.27 11.18 3.74
N SER A 76 -15.89 12.31 4.06
CA SER A 76 -16.36 13.28 3.06
C SER A 76 -15.22 13.85 2.21
N GLU A 77 -14.01 13.91 2.76
CA GLU A 77 -12.86 14.58 2.16
C GLU A 77 -11.75 13.61 1.75
N CYS A 78 -11.74 12.40 2.31
CA CYS A 78 -10.71 11.43 2.04
C CYS A 78 -11.24 10.01 1.83
N LYS A 79 -10.64 9.30 0.86
CA LYS A 79 -10.75 7.85 0.73
C LYS A 79 -9.37 7.23 0.74
N THR A 80 -9.24 6.11 1.44
CA THR A 80 -8.03 5.30 1.49
C THR A 80 -8.34 3.83 1.28
N VAL A 81 -7.45 3.15 0.58
CA VAL A 81 -7.37 1.68 0.56
C VAL A 81 -5.91 1.33 0.79
N GLU A 82 -5.65 0.67 1.91
CA GLU A 82 -4.35 0.12 2.24
C GLU A 82 -4.33 -1.38 1.97
N TYR A 83 -3.26 -1.84 1.36
CA TYR A 83 -3.02 -3.25 1.04
C TYR A 83 -1.86 -3.76 1.89
N GLY A 84 -2.17 -4.66 2.83
CA GLY A 84 -1.16 -5.38 3.60
C GLY A 84 -0.48 -6.43 2.74
N THR A 85 0.76 -6.16 2.33
CA THR A 85 1.55 -7.05 1.48
C THR A 85 2.59 -7.83 2.29
N GLU A 86 2.89 -9.06 1.88
CA GLU A 86 4.08 -9.81 2.35
C GLU A 86 5.19 -9.73 1.30
N TYR A 87 5.49 -8.54 0.78
CA TYR A 87 6.69 -8.43 -0.05
C TYR A 87 7.90 -8.73 0.83
N GLU A 88 8.70 -9.72 0.40
CA GLU A 88 9.97 -10.04 1.05
C GLU A 88 10.81 -8.76 1.11
N TYR A 89 10.95 -8.22 2.32
CA TYR A 89 11.63 -6.98 2.57
C TYR A 89 12.62 -7.23 3.71
N PRO A 90 13.90 -6.89 3.52
CA PRO A 90 14.95 -7.32 4.44
C PRO A 90 14.80 -6.72 5.84
N ILE A 91 14.07 -5.60 6.00
CA ILE A 91 13.76 -4.97 7.29
C ILE A 91 12.39 -4.29 7.17
N GLY A 92 11.37 -4.84 7.83
CA GLY A 92 10.03 -4.24 7.92
C GLY A 92 8.98 -4.80 6.96
N THR A 93 7.79 -4.20 6.95
CA THR A 93 6.68 -4.57 6.04
C THR A 93 6.45 -3.48 5.01
N LEU A 94 6.25 -3.87 3.74
CA LEU A 94 5.89 -2.96 2.66
C LEU A 94 4.37 -2.90 2.52
N HIS A 95 3.84 -1.69 2.45
CA HIS A 95 2.41 -1.43 2.28
C HIS A 95 2.21 -0.64 1.00
N LEU A 96 1.23 -1.06 0.19
CA LEU A 96 0.77 -0.27 -0.94
C LEU A 96 -0.50 0.45 -0.49
N THR A 97 -0.60 1.74 -0.76
CA THR A 97 -1.76 2.53 -0.37
C THR A 97 -2.23 3.37 -1.54
N TRP A 98 -3.55 3.37 -1.75
CA TRP A 98 -4.24 4.37 -2.54
C TRP A 98 -4.92 5.35 -1.59
N THR A 99 -4.73 6.65 -1.76
CA THR A 99 -5.26 7.67 -0.84
C THR A 99 -5.57 8.98 -1.54
N THR A 100 -6.68 9.62 -1.15
CA THR A 100 -6.97 11.01 -1.52
C THR A 100 -6.73 12.00 -0.37
N CYS A 101 -6.25 11.53 0.80
CA CYS A 101 -6.08 12.35 2.01
C CYS A 101 -4.96 13.38 1.88
N ASP A 102 -3.81 12.98 1.32
CA ASP A 102 -2.61 13.80 1.26
C ASP A 102 -2.01 13.70 -0.15
N PRO A 103 -2.41 14.59 -1.07
CA PRO A 103 -1.94 14.54 -2.45
C PRO A 103 -0.42 14.70 -2.54
N LYS A 104 0.21 15.44 -1.60
CA LYS A 104 1.66 15.65 -1.60
C LYS A 104 2.42 14.35 -1.36
N GLN A 105 1.96 13.50 -0.44
CA GLN A 105 2.60 12.19 -0.20
C GLN A 105 2.48 11.23 -1.38
N THR A 106 1.53 11.49 -2.27
CA THR A 106 1.33 10.69 -3.47
C THR A 106 2.09 11.25 -4.66
N GLU A 107 2.66 12.45 -4.61
CA GLU A 107 3.54 12.94 -5.67
C GLU A 107 4.77 12.03 -5.82
N ARG A 108 5.29 11.88 -7.03
CA ARG A 108 6.45 10.99 -7.26
C ARG A 108 7.65 11.49 -6.48
N GLY A 109 8.11 10.71 -5.51
CA GLY A 109 9.22 11.11 -4.67
C GLY A 109 9.37 10.28 -3.41
N PHE A 110 10.44 10.56 -2.68
CA PHE A 110 10.70 9.97 -1.37
C PHE A 110 10.38 10.99 -0.28
N TYR A 111 9.59 10.58 0.70
CA TYR A 111 9.24 11.35 1.89
C TYR A 111 9.70 10.56 3.11
N GLN A 112 10.65 11.14 3.84
CA GLN A 112 11.04 10.63 5.14
C GLN A 112 10.36 11.51 6.18
N SER A 113 9.66 10.90 7.13
CA SER A 113 9.23 11.63 8.32
C SER A 113 10.42 11.65 9.29
N ASP A 114 10.84 12.84 9.69
CA ASP A 114 12.05 13.08 10.50
C ASP A 114 12.00 12.40 11.89
N SER A 115 10.82 11.93 12.32
CA SER A 115 10.58 11.36 13.65
C SER A 115 10.08 9.90 13.64
N SER A 116 9.87 9.29 12.48
CA SER A 116 9.32 7.94 12.39
C SER A 116 10.23 6.98 11.64
N PHE A 117 10.21 5.73 12.07
CA PHE A 117 10.77 4.57 11.35
C PHE A 117 10.03 4.23 10.03
N ILE A 118 9.10 5.11 9.63
CA ILE A 118 8.32 5.03 8.41
C ILE A 118 9.01 5.80 7.28
N GLU A 119 9.26 5.09 6.18
CA GLU A 119 9.70 5.67 4.91
C GLU A 119 8.51 5.62 3.93
N ILE A 120 8.19 6.75 3.29
CA ILE A 120 7.09 6.86 2.31
C ILE A 120 7.68 7.16 0.93
N TYR A 121 7.16 6.47 -0.08
CA TYR A 121 7.58 6.57 -1.47
C TYR A 121 6.33 6.85 -2.31
N GLY A 122 6.13 8.11 -2.68
CA GLY A 122 5.03 8.50 -3.53
C GLY A 122 5.22 8.00 -4.95
N ILE A 123 4.16 7.40 -5.50
CA ILE A 123 4.15 6.78 -6.83
C ILE A 123 3.54 7.72 -7.87
N GLY A 124 2.63 8.60 -7.46
CA GLY A 124 1.78 9.39 -8.35
C GLY A 124 0.37 8.82 -8.42
N ASN A 125 -0.58 9.65 -8.87
CA ASN A 125 -1.97 9.23 -9.09
C ASN A 125 -2.65 8.65 -7.85
N ASN A 126 -2.48 9.29 -6.69
CA ASN A 126 -3.04 8.87 -5.40
C ASN A 126 -2.39 7.59 -4.83
N TRP A 127 -1.29 7.09 -5.41
CA TRP A 127 -0.60 5.91 -4.91
C TRP A 127 0.68 6.26 -4.18
N LEU A 128 0.97 5.50 -3.12
CA LEU A 128 2.24 5.50 -2.42
C LEU A 128 2.56 4.09 -1.92
N ILE A 129 3.85 3.82 -1.73
CA ILE A 129 4.33 2.69 -0.94
C ILE A 129 4.93 3.26 0.33
N TRP A 130 4.68 2.62 1.46
CA TRP A 130 5.38 2.96 2.69
C TRP A 130 5.88 1.71 3.39
N THR A 131 6.93 1.89 4.19
CA THR A 131 7.54 0.79 4.94
C THR A 131 7.44 1.08 6.42
N ASP A 132 6.92 0.13 7.19
CA ASP A 132 7.09 0.09 8.63
C ASP A 132 8.39 -0.66 8.93
N GLY A 133 9.50 0.06 9.18
CA GLY A 133 10.78 -0.54 9.57
C GLY A 133 10.96 -0.52 11.09
N ASP A 134 11.76 -1.43 11.64
CA ASP A 134 12.28 -1.22 13.00
C ASP A 134 13.21 0.01 13.00
N PRO A 135 13.18 0.85 14.06
CA PRO A 135 14.15 1.93 14.20
C PRO A 135 15.58 1.37 14.12
N ILE A 136 16.37 1.96 13.23
CA ILE A 136 17.81 1.67 13.09
C ILE A 136 18.58 2.35 14.21
#